data_AF-A0A3B9LH15-F1
#
_entry.id   AF-A0A3B9LH15-F1
#
_cell.length_a   1.000
_cell.length_b   1.000
_cell.length_c   1.000
_cell.angle_alpha   90.00
_cell.angle_beta   90.00
_cell.angle_gamma   90.00
#
_symmetry.space_group_name_H-M   'P 1'
#
loop_
_entity.id
_entity.type
_entity.pdbx_description
1 polymer ?
#
loop_
_entity_poly.entity_id
_entity_poly.type
_entity_poly.pdbx_seq_one_letter_code
_entity_poly.pdbx_strand_id
1 'polypeptide(L)'
;TPQQIVDQILSYEPQSKIAVLAPLVQNQTGEFRDVIEKVKREGFVRVRVDGEIIELGRPEPIRLKKNERHTIEAVVDRLVIRDGIRARLTDSIETALKWGGNRVIVLRGRDASPTCPTNSLQDAKSDGRLGDPSLPGWQEFRYSTDYGNAETGFTLGELTPKHFSFNSHLGACPACHGLGTQLVCDP
;
A
#
# COMPACT_ATOMS: atom_id res chain seq x y z
N THR A 1 -5.29 -14.75 -0.12
CA THR A 1 -4.55 -15.29 1.03
C THR A 1 -3.09 -14.83 0.99
N PRO A 2 -2.32 -14.85 2.09
CA PRO A 2 -0.91 -14.45 2.09
C PRO A 2 -0.08 -15.22 1.05
N GLN A 3 -0.35 -16.53 0.92
CA GLN A 3 0.32 -17.39 -0.05
C GLN A 3 0.05 -16.97 -1.51
N GLN A 4 -1.19 -16.58 -1.85
CA GLN A 4 -1.50 -16.09 -3.19
C GLN A 4 -0.77 -14.78 -3.52
N ILE A 5 -0.59 -13.89 -2.52
CA ILE A 5 0.18 -12.65 -2.70
C ILE A 5 1.64 -12.98 -2.98
N VAL A 6 2.22 -13.95 -2.25
CA VAL A 6 3.58 -14.45 -2.49
C VAL A 6 3.71 -15.00 -3.91
N ASP A 7 2.81 -15.89 -4.33
CA ASP A 7 2.85 -16.50 -5.66
C ASP A 7 2.70 -15.45 -6.77
N GLN A 8 1.88 -14.41 -6.55
CA GLN A 8 1.75 -13.30 -7.48
C GLN A 8 3.05 -12.48 -7.58
N ILE A 9 3.73 -12.21 -6.47
CA ILE A 9 5.01 -11.48 -6.48
C ILE A 9 6.12 -12.32 -7.13
N LEU A 10 6.10 -13.65 -6.95
CA LEU A 10 7.05 -14.55 -7.61
C LEU A 10 6.85 -14.63 -9.12
N SER A 11 5.68 -14.24 -9.65
CA SER A 11 5.43 -14.20 -11.09
C SER A 11 6.04 -12.97 -11.79
N TYR A 12 6.64 -12.05 -11.04
CA TYR A 12 7.35 -10.89 -11.58
C TYR A 12 8.70 -11.26 -12.20
N GLU A 13 9.27 -10.32 -12.97
CA GLU A 13 10.55 -10.55 -13.65
C GLU A 13 11.66 -10.87 -12.64
N PRO A 14 12.46 -11.92 -12.91
CA PRO A 14 13.56 -12.32 -12.05
C PRO A 14 14.56 -11.17 -11.90
N GLN A 15 15.17 -11.05 -10.71
CA GLN A 15 16.10 -9.98 -10.32
C GLN A 15 15.48 -8.59 -10.05
N SER A 16 14.16 -8.42 -10.16
CA SER A 16 13.52 -7.16 -9.76
C SER A 16 13.75 -6.86 -8.28
N LYS A 17 14.06 -5.60 -7.96
CA LYS A 17 14.14 -5.10 -6.57
C LYS A 17 12.75 -4.79 -6.07
N ILE A 18 12.38 -5.33 -4.90
CA ILE A 18 11.09 -5.05 -4.27
C ILE A 18 11.31 -4.51 -2.85
N ALA A 19 10.44 -3.59 -2.43
CA ALA A 19 10.32 -3.18 -1.04
C ALA A 19 8.90 -3.49 -0.56
N VAL A 20 8.77 -4.16 0.57
CA VAL A 20 7.50 -4.48 1.19
C VAL A 20 7.22 -3.41 2.25
N LEU A 21 6.05 -2.77 2.16
CA LEU A 21 5.61 -1.73 3.06
C LEU A 21 4.28 -2.11 3.71
N ALA A 22 4.16 -1.80 4.99
CA ALA A 22 2.95 -1.94 5.77
C ALA A 22 2.28 -0.56 5.93
N PRO A 23 1.08 -0.33 5.35
CA PRO A 23 0.36 0.92 5.53
C PRO A 23 -0.22 1.01 6.95
N LEU A 24 0.36 1.85 7.81
CA LEU A 24 -0.09 2.01 9.20
C LEU A 24 -1.21 3.06 9.30
N VAL A 25 -1.07 4.14 8.54
CA VAL A 25 -1.99 5.29 8.56
C VAL A 25 -2.19 5.74 7.13
N GLN A 26 -3.44 5.89 6.70
CA GLN A 26 -3.80 6.36 5.37
C GLN A 26 -4.67 7.62 5.48
N ASN A 27 -4.14 8.75 4.99
CA ASN A 27 -4.90 10.01 4.83
C ASN A 27 -5.60 10.49 6.12
N GLN A 28 -4.96 10.29 7.28
CA GLN A 28 -5.50 10.72 8.57
C GLN A 28 -4.77 11.96 9.08
N THR A 29 -5.47 12.82 9.82
CA THR A 29 -4.90 14.03 10.44
C THR A 29 -4.41 13.73 11.85
N GLY A 30 -3.17 14.08 12.18
CA GLY A 30 -2.62 13.90 13.53
C GLY A 30 -1.09 13.88 13.58
N GLU A 31 -0.51 13.99 14.77
CA GLU A 31 0.95 13.98 14.94
C GLU A 31 1.55 12.56 14.96
N PHE A 32 0.71 11.51 15.01
CA PHE A 32 1.06 10.08 15.01
C PHE A 32 2.30 9.65 15.81
N ARG A 33 2.65 10.37 16.89
CA ARG A 33 3.85 10.09 17.71
C ARG A 33 3.81 8.69 18.30
N ASP A 34 2.65 8.27 18.78
CA ASP A 34 2.45 6.95 19.36
C ASP A 34 2.66 5.84 18.32
N VAL A 35 2.31 6.09 17.06
CA VAL A 35 2.53 5.13 15.96
C VAL A 35 4.02 5.01 15.68
N ILE A 36 4.72 6.15 15.59
CA ILE A 36 6.17 6.17 15.34
C ILE A 36 6.93 5.49 16.47
N GLU A 37 6.53 5.70 17.74
CA GLU A 37 7.16 5.05 18.88
C GLU A 37 6.94 3.54 18.88
N LYS A 38 5.72 3.08 18.57
CA LYS A 38 5.41 1.65 18.40
C LYS A 38 6.29 1.01 17.31
N VAL A 39 6.42 1.67 16.17
CA VAL A 39 7.25 1.21 15.05
C VAL A 39 8.73 1.17 15.44
N LYS A 40 9.22 2.14 16.21
CA LYS A 40 10.58 2.13 16.74
C LYS A 40 10.83 0.97 17.70
N ARG A 41 9.84 0.64 18.54
CA ARG A 41 9.91 -0.47 19.51
C ARG A 41 9.98 -1.84 18.83
N GLU A 42 9.32 -1.98 17.68
CA GLU A 42 9.36 -3.16 16.83
C GLU A 42 10.67 -3.31 16.05
N GLY A 43 11.55 -2.31 16.09
CA GLY A 43 12.86 -2.38 15.45
C GLY A 43 12.86 -2.04 13.96
N PHE A 44 11.79 -1.41 13.45
CA PHE A 44 11.79 -0.90 12.08
C PHE A 44 12.84 0.22 11.94
N VAL A 45 13.66 0.13 10.89
CA VAL A 45 14.74 1.09 10.63
C VAL A 45 14.26 2.26 9.78
N ARG A 46 13.25 2.06 8.92
CA ARG A 46 12.82 3.01 7.88
C ARG A 46 11.30 3.08 7.79
N VAL A 47 10.79 4.27 7.58
CA VAL A 47 9.37 4.55 7.38
C VAL A 47 9.22 5.52 6.22
N ARG A 48 8.21 5.32 5.38
CA ARG A 48 7.78 6.27 4.37
C ARG A 48 6.65 7.12 4.94
N VAL A 49 6.87 8.43 5.04
CA VAL A 49 5.86 9.41 5.48
C VAL A 49 5.61 10.38 4.34
N ASP A 50 4.37 10.47 3.87
CA ASP A 50 3.95 11.36 2.76
C ASP A 50 4.79 11.22 1.47
N GLY A 51 5.32 10.02 1.24
CA GLY A 51 6.19 9.71 0.10
C GLY A 51 7.69 9.86 0.39
N GLU A 52 8.08 10.46 1.51
CA GLU A 52 9.48 10.60 1.93
C GLU A 52 9.93 9.42 2.80
N ILE A 53 11.03 8.76 2.43
CA ILE A 53 11.60 7.68 3.22
C ILE A 53 12.54 8.26 4.29
N ILE A 54 12.14 8.13 5.55
CA ILE A 54 12.86 8.62 6.73
C ILE A 54 13.42 7.44 7.51
N GLU A 55 14.65 7.56 8.00
CA GLU A 55 15.28 6.57 8.89
C GLU A 55 14.95 6.88 10.35
N LEU A 56 14.35 5.92 11.06
CA LEU A 56 13.95 6.05 12.48
C LEU A 56 15.13 5.97 13.46
N GLY A 57 16.34 5.73 12.94
CA GLY A 57 17.58 5.69 13.74
C GLY A 57 18.05 7.05 14.25
N ARG A 58 17.54 8.15 13.69
CA ARG A 58 17.85 9.50 14.18
C ARG A 58 17.05 9.79 15.46
N PRO A 59 17.66 10.39 16.50
CA PRO A 59 16.98 10.73 17.75
C PRO A 59 16.01 11.91 17.64
N GLU A 60 15.85 12.51 16.47
CA GLU A 60 14.92 13.62 16.26
C GLU A 60 13.48 13.11 16.15
N PRO A 61 12.56 13.58 17.01
CA PRO A 61 11.15 13.26 16.85
C PRO A 61 10.65 13.88 15.55
N ILE A 62 10.14 13.06 14.63
CA ILE A 62 9.45 13.52 13.43
C ILE A 62 8.20 14.28 13.89
N ARG A 63 8.24 15.61 13.84
CA ARG A 63 7.12 16.47 14.23
C ARG A 63 6.21 16.65 13.02
N LEU A 64 5.24 15.76 12.90
CA LEU A 64 4.14 15.90 11.94
C LEU A 64 3.17 16.98 12.41
N LYS A 65 2.57 17.72 11.47
CA LYS A 65 1.64 18.79 11.79
C LYS A 65 0.24 18.22 11.98
N LYS A 66 -0.38 18.50 13.13
CA LYS A 66 -1.72 18.02 13.47
C LYS A 66 -2.83 18.35 12.44
N ASN A 67 -2.64 19.40 11.64
CA ASN A 67 -3.64 19.88 10.68
C ASN A 67 -3.50 19.29 9.28
N GLU A 68 -2.42 18.57 9.00
CA GLU A 68 -2.17 17.99 7.68
C GLU A 68 -2.54 16.50 7.68
N ARG A 69 -2.96 16.00 6.52
CA ARG A 69 -3.27 14.58 6.34
C ARG A 69 -1.97 13.87 6.02
N HIS A 70 -1.63 12.91 6.86
CA HIS A 70 -0.39 12.16 6.73
C HIS A 70 -0.69 10.71 6.33
N THR A 71 0.17 10.17 5.47
CA THR A 71 0.20 8.75 5.11
C THR A 71 1.51 8.17 5.60
N ILE A 72 1.43 7.15 6.46
CA ILE A 72 2.59 6.54 7.12
C ILE A 72 2.63 5.07 6.75
N GLU A 73 3.74 4.65 6.18
CA GLU A 73 3.97 3.29 5.72
C GLU A 73 5.32 2.80 6.28
N ALA A 74 5.31 1.72 7.06
CA ALA A 74 6.55 1.14 7.59
C ALA A 74 7.21 0.28 6.50
N VAL A 75 8.51 0.46 6.28
CA VAL A 75 9.27 -0.39 5.36
C VAL A 75 9.70 -1.64 6.13
N VAL A 76 9.12 -2.79 5.80
CA VAL A 76 9.37 -4.07 6.49
C VAL A 76 10.66 -4.68 5.99
N ASP A 77 10.74 -4.93 4.68
CA ASP A 77 11.90 -5.58 4.07
C ASP A 77 12.15 -5.07 2.65
N ARG A 78 13.39 -5.23 2.20
CA ARG A 78 13.84 -4.95 0.84
C ARG A 78 14.49 -6.20 0.28
N LEU A 79 13.81 -6.80 -0.69
CA LEU A 79 14.16 -8.10 -1.24
C LEU A 79 14.50 -7.93 -2.72
N VAL A 80 15.31 -8.85 -3.24
CA VAL A 80 15.58 -8.98 -4.67
C VAL A 80 15.02 -10.32 -5.10
N ILE A 81 14.15 -10.34 -6.11
CA ILE A 81 13.49 -11.57 -6.55
C ILE A 81 14.55 -12.54 -7.08
N ARG A 82 14.73 -13.66 -6.37
CA ARG A 82 15.63 -14.77 -6.70
C ARG A 82 14.97 -16.09 -6.32
N ASP A 83 15.38 -17.16 -6.96
CA ASP A 83 14.93 -18.50 -6.61
C ASP A 83 15.38 -18.86 -5.18
N GLY A 84 14.43 -19.19 -4.31
CA GLY A 84 14.67 -19.49 -2.89
C GLY A 84 14.30 -18.38 -1.90
N ILE A 85 13.84 -17.21 -2.35
CA ILE A 85 13.44 -16.11 -1.45
C ILE A 85 12.05 -16.29 -0.81
N ARG A 86 11.31 -17.35 -1.19
CA ARG A 86 9.92 -17.59 -0.77
C ARG A 86 9.74 -17.53 0.75
N ALA A 87 10.65 -18.12 1.53
CA ALA A 87 10.54 -18.13 2.99
C ALA A 87 10.62 -16.72 3.60
N ARG A 88 11.58 -15.89 3.17
CA ARG A 88 11.72 -14.51 3.63
C ARG A 88 10.59 -13.61 3.17
N LEU A 89 10.16 -13.79 1.91
CA LEU A 89 9.05 -13.04 1.36
C LEU A 89 7.74 -13.33 2.10
N THR A 90 7.51 -14.59 2.47
CA THR A 90 6.33 -15.00 3.25
C THR A 90 6.35 -14.34 4.63
N ASP A 91 7.46 -14.43 5.36
CA ASP A 91 7.62 -13.80 6.69
C ASP A 91 7.45 -12.27 6.64
N SER A 92 8.00 -11.64 5.59
CA SER A 92 7.86 -10.20 5.35
C SER A 92 6.42 -9.79 5.08
N ILE A 93 5.67 -10.57 4.29
CA ILE A 93 4.27 -10.30 3.95
C ILE A 93 3.37 -10.55 5.17
N GLU A 94 3.59 -11.61 5.94
CA GLU A 94 2.84 -11.86 7.17
C GLU A 94 3.03 -10.74 8.18
N THR A 95 4.28 -10.29 8.36
CA THR A 95 4.59 -9.12 9.18
C THR A 95 3.89 -7.88 8.63
N ALA A 96 4.00 -7.61 7.33
CA ALA A 96 3.37 -6.44 6.72
C ALA A 96 1.84 -6.44 6.85
N LEU A 97 1.18 -7.58 6.68
CA LEU A 97 -0.27 -7.72 6.84
C LEU A 97 -0.71 -7.55 8.30
N LYS A 98 0.08 -8.05 9.26
CA LYS A 98 -0.19 -7.89 10.71
C LYS A 98 -0.17 -6.42 11.11
N TRP A 99 0.79 -5.64 10.58
CA TRP A 99 0.93 -4.22 10.88
C TRP A 99 -0.01 -3.34 10.04
N GLY A 100 -0.23 -3.70 8.78
CA GLY A 100 -1.04 -2.95 7.83
C GLY A 100 -2.54 -3.25 7.89
N GLY A 101 -2.99 -4.07 8.86
CA GLY A 101 -4.39 -4.45 9.02
C GLY A 101 -4.93 -5.12 7.75
N ASN A 102 -4.31 -6.23 7.35
CA ASN A 102 -4.66 -7.01 6.15
C ASN A 102 -4.35 -6.31 4.80
N ARG A 103 -3.61 -5.21 4.82
CA ARG A 103 -3.16 -4.49 3.63
C ARG A 103 -1.65 -4.49 3.55
N VAL A 104 -1.11 -4.58 2.33
CA VAL A 104 0.34 -4.50 2.08
C VAL A 104 0.58 -3.74 0.77
N ILE A 105 1.64 -2.95 0.75
CA ILE A 105 2.08 -2.21 -0.42
C ILE A 105 3.44 -2.75 -0.82
N VAL A 106 3.63 -3.03 -2.10
CA VAL A 106 4.89 -3.51 -2.66
C VAL A 106 5.37 -2.49 -3.68
N LEU A 107 6.53 -1.90 -3.42
CA LEU A 107 7.22 -1.06 -4.39
C LEU A 107 8.15 -1.93 -5.21
N ARG A 108 7.96 -1.96 -6.53
CA ARG A 108 8.84 -2.63 -7.47
C ARG A 108 9.74 -1.61 -8.13
N GLY A 109 11.05 -1.74 -7.92
CA GLY A 109 12.05 -0.98 -8.66
C GLY A 109 12.14 -1.55 -10.08
N ARG A 110 11.77 -0.77 -11.08
CA ARG A 110 12.27 -0.94 -12.42
C ARG A 110 13.76 -0.70 -12.36
N ASP A 111 14.51 -1.72 -12.71
CA ASP A 111 15.90 -1.54 -13.04
C ASP A 111 15.92 -0.61 -14.25
N ALA A 112 16.35 0.64 -14.04
CA ALA A 112 16.85 1.43 -15.14
C ALA A 112 17.92 0.56 -15.81
N SER A 113 17.73 0.27 -17.09
CA SER A 113 18.72 -0.39 -17.94
C SER A 113 20.15 0.04 -17.57
N PRO A 114 21.16 -0.85 -17.59
CA PRO A 114 22.54 -0.53 -17.25
C PRO A 114 23.24 0.38 -18.29
N THR A 115 22.51 1.20 -19.05
CA THR A 115 23.04 2.19 -19.98
C THR A 115 22.68 3.61 -19.52
N CYS A 116 23.28 4.04 -18.42
CA CYS A 116 23.52 5.46 -18.21
C CYS A 116 25.04 5.65 -18.16
N PRO A 117 25.67 6.19 -19.22
CA PRO A 117 27.06 6.56 -19.15
C PRO A 117 27.19 7.70 -18.15
N THR A 118 28.08 7.53 -17.19
CA THR A 118 28.62 8.62 -16.38
C THR A 118 29.16 9.69 -17.32
N ASN A 119 28.59 10.90 -17.27
CA ASN A 119 29.33 12.17 -17.26
C ASN A 119 28.37 13.34 -17.40
N SER A 120 28.16 14.07 -16.31
CA SER A 120 28.49 15.50 -16.23
C SER A 120 28.04 16.05 -14.88
N LEU A 121 29.01 16.59 -14.14
CA LEU A 121 28.80 17.58 -13.10
C LEU A 121 28.06 18.79 -13.72
N GLN A 122 27.17 19.44 -12.94
CA GLN A 122 26.18 20.48 -13.31
C GLN A 122 24.87 19.82 -13.76
N ASP A 123 23.77 19.85 -13.00
CA ASP A 123 23.13 21.04 -12.44
C ASP A 123 22.43 20.80 -11.09
N ALA A 124 22.82 21.60 -10.11
CA ALA A 124 21.99 21.93 -8.96
C ALA A 124 21.43 23.33 -9.19
N LYS A 125 20.12 23.45 -9.43
CA LYS A 125 19.20 24.55 -9.01
C LYS A 125 17.95 24.60 -9.90
N SER A 126 16.81 24.27 -9.32
CA SER A 126 15.55 24.93 -9.65
C SER A 126 14.67 24.98 -8.40
N ASP A 127 14.61 26.16 -7.79
CA ASP A 127 13.68 26.49 -6.71
C ASP A 127 12.25 26.57 -7.23
N GLY A 128 11.33 25.92 -6.49
CA GLY A 128 10.01 26.47 -6.21
C GLY A 128 8.88 26.22 -7.20
N ARG A 129 8.25 25.03 -7.15
CA ARG A 129 6.82 24.80 -6.86
C ARG A 129 6.37 23.42 -7.34
N LEU A 130 5.75 22.70 -6.39
CA LEU A 130 4.98 21.47 -6.52
C LEU A 130 5.76 20.26 -7.08
N GLY A 131 6.22 19.42 -6.15
CA GLY A 131 6.79 18.12 -6.45
C GLY A 131 5.75 17.24 -7.13
N ASP A 132 6.02 16.92 -8.40
CA ASP A 132 5.43 15.74 -9.04
C ASP A 132 5.94 14.49 -8.30
N PRO A 133 5.06 13.55 -7.89
CA PRO A 133 5.43 12.34 -7.16
C PRO A 133 6.14 11.27 -8.03
N SER A 134 6.71 11.67 -9.17
CA SER A 134 7.41 10.80 -10.12
C SER A 134 8.92 10.83 -9.92
N LEU A 135 9.40 10.46 -8.73
CA LEU A 135 10.79 9.98 -8.62
C LEU A 135 10.92 8.69 -9.46
N PRO A 136 11.94 8.57 -10.32
CA PRO A 136 11.95 7.63 -11.42
C PRO A 136 12.20 6.20 -10.93
N GLY A 137 11.33 5.28 -11.36
CA GLY A 137 11.64 3.86 -11.39
C GLY A 137 10.91 2.97 -10.39
N TRP A 138 10.07 3.46 -9.48
CA TRP A 138 9.32 2.56 -8.57
C TRP A 138 7.84 2.47 -8.95
N GLN A 139 7.36 1.27 -9.24
CA GLN A 139 5.95 0.97 -9.49
C GLN A 139 5.30 0.44 -8.21
N GLU A 140 4.19 1.06 -7.78
CA GLU A 140 3.48 0.66 -6.58
C GLU A 140 2.42 -0.39 -6.90
N PHE A 141 2.38 -1.47 -6.12
CA PHE A 141 1.34 -2.48 -6.14
C PHE A 141 0.72 -2.61 -4.76
N ARG A 142 -0.61 -2.59 -4.68
CA ARG A 142 -1.34 -2.72 -3.41
C ARG A 142 -2.05 -4.05 -3.36
N TYR A 143 -1.92 -4.76 -2.24
CA TYR A 143 -2.61 -6.01 -1.99
C TYR A 143 -3.40 -5.92 -0.69
N SER A 144 -4.51 -6.63 -0.66
CA SER A 144 -5.37 -6.76 0.51
C SER A 144 -5.78 -8.22 0.66
N THR A 145 -5.83 -8.71 1.90
CA THR A 145 -6.45 -10.02 2.19
C THR A 145 -7.93 -9.92 2.55
N ASP A 146 -8.43 -8.70 2.81
CA ASP A 146 -9.87 -8.48 2.97
C ASP A 146 -10.60 -8.61 1.62
N TYR A 147 -11.90 -8.93 1.65
CA TYR A 147 -12.78 -8.92 0.48
C TYR A 147 -13.00 -7.49 -0.03
N GLY A 148 -11.96 -6.85 -0.54
CA GLY A 148 -12.00 -5.45 -0.90
C GLY A 148 -10.99 -5.07 -1.95
N ASN A 149 -11.27 -3.96 -2.62
CA ASN A 149 -10.36 -3.37 -3.58
C ASN A 149 -9.34 -2.49 -2.83
N ALA A 150 -8.06 -2.82 -2.98
CA ALA A 150 -6.95 -2.14 -2.32
C ALA A 150 -6.68 -0.72 -2.86
N GLU A 151 -7.19 -0.39 -4.06
CA GLU A 151 -7.06 0.93 -4.68
C GLU A 151 -8.19 1.87 -4.29
N THR A 152 -9.44 1.39 -4.32
CA THR A 152 -10.61 2.20 -4.01
C THR A 152 -10.99 2.20 -2.52
N GLY A 153 -10.41 1.28 -1.74
CA GLY A 153 -10.72 1.11 -0.33
C GLY A 153 -12.10 0.51 -0.06
N PHE A 154 -12.82 0.09 -1.11
CA PHE A 154 -14.10 -0.58 -0.96
C PHE A 154 -13.89 -1.95 -0.33
N THR A 155 -14.38 -2.14 0.88
CA THR A 155 -14.36 -3.42 1.60
C THR A 155 -15.76 -3.99 1.63
N LEU A 156 -15.90 -5.21 1.12
CA LEU A 156 -17.08 -6.05 1.28
C LEU A 156 -16.90 -6.91 2.54
N GLY A 157 -18.00 -7.10 3.27
CA GLY A 157 -18.03 -8.08 4.37
C GLY A 157 -17.97 -9.52 3.86
N GLU A 158 -18.07 -10.49 4.77
CA GLU A 158 -18.17 -11.90 4.38
C GLU A 158 -19.38 -12.14 3.46
N LEU A 159 -19.10 -12.72 2.30
CA LEU A 159 -20.12 -13.05 1.30
C LEU A 159 -20.98 -14.21 1.80
N THR A 160 -22.07 -13.88 2.47
CA THR A 160 -23.15 -14.83 2.77
C THR A 160 -24.07 -15.05 1.56
N PRO A 161 -24.70 -16.23 1.41
CA PRO A 161 -25.69 -16.48 0.36
C PRO A 161 -26.86 -15.48 0.33
N LYS A 162 -27.13 -14.80 1.46
CA LYS A 162 -28.17 -13.78 1.57
C LYS A 162 -27.87 -12.53 0.74
N HIS A 163 -26.59 -12.19 0.54
CA HIS A 163 -26.20 -11.08 -0.34
C HIS A 163 -26.55 -11.33 -1.81
N PHE A 164 -26.72 -12.59 -2.20
CA PHE A 164 -27.10 -12.97 -3.56
C PHE A 164 -28.59 -13.27 -3.70
N SER A 165 -29.36 -13.15 -2.61
CA SER A 165 -30.80 -13.40 -2.62
C SER A 165 -31.56 -12.08 -2.80
N PHE A 166 -32.29 -11.98 -3.90
CA PHE A 166 -33.22 -10.87 -4.15
C PHE A 166 -34.40 -10.84 -3.17
N ASN A 167 -34.65 -11.96 -2.47
CA ASN A 167 -35.65 -12.05 -1.40
C ASN A 167 -35.12 -11.57 -0.03
N SER A 168 -33.85 -11.19 0.05
CA SER A 168 -33.25 -10.66 1.28
C SER A 168 -32.96 -9.18 1.15
N HIS A 169 -33.21 -8.40 2.20
CA HIS A 169 -32.86 -6.98 2.26
C HIS A 169 -31.38 -6.70 1.98
N LEU A 170 -30.48 -7.67 2.26
CA LEU A 170 -29.04 -7.54 2.02
C LEU A 170 -28.63 -7.73 0.55
N GLY A 171 -29.47 -8.36 -0.27
CA GLY A 171 -29.21 -8.62 -1.70
C GLY A 171 -30.20 -7.92 -2.63
N ALA A 172 -31.31 -7.41 -2.11
CA ALA A 172 -32.31 -6.68 -2.85
C ALA A 172 -31.79 -5.28 -3.23
N CYS A 173 -31.96 -4.90 -4.50
CA CYS A 173 -31.66 -3.54 -4.95
C CYS A 173 -32.57 -2.53 -4.22
N PRO A 174 -32.04 -1.43 -3.65
CA PRO A 174 -32.83 -0.46 -2.89
C PRO A 174 -33.86 0.30 -3.75
N ALA A 175 -33.67 0.35 -5.06
CA ALA A 175 -34.56 1.05 -5.98
C ALA A 175 -35.83 0.23 -6.31
N CYS A 176 -35.70 -1.08 -6.51
CA CYS A 176 -36.81 -1.96 -6.88
C CYS A 176 -37.19 -2.96 -5.78
N HIS A 177 -36.54 -2.91 -4.62
CA HIS A 177 -36.71 -3.84 -3.49
C HIS A 177 -36.62 -5.32 -3.87
N GLY A 178 -35.78 -5.64 -4.87
CA GLY A 178 -35.60 -7.01 -5.35
C GLY A 178 -36.63 -7.48 -6.38
N LEU A 179 -37.57 -6.64 -6.80
CA LEU A 179 -38.59 -6.97 -7.82
C LEU A 179 -38.02 -6.96 -9.25
N GLY A 180 -36.89 -6.29 -9.48
CA GLY A 180 -36.25 -6.19 -10.80
C GLY A 180 -36.95 -5.27 -11.81
N THR A 181 -38.09 -4.69 -11.45
CA THR A 181 -38.87 -3.76 -12.29
C THR A 181 -39.32 -2.53 -11.49
N GLN A 182 -39.54 -1.42 -12.17
CA GLN A 182 -40.16 -0.20 -11.63
C GLN A 182 -41.30 0.22 -12.55
N LEU A 183 -42.46 0.50 -11.98
CA LEU A 183 -43.59 1.04 -12.73
C LEU A 183 -43.38 2.55 -12.86
N VAL A 184 -43.13 2.99 -14.09
CA VAL A 184 -43.02 4.40 -14.47
C VAL A 184 -44.22 4.71 -15.38
N CYS A 185 -44.88 5.85 -15.19
CA CYS A 185 -45.90 6.30 -16.14
C CYS A 185 -45.20 6.69 -17.44
N ASP A 186 -45.61 6.05 -18.55
CA ASP A 186 -45.21 6.47 -19.89
C ASP A 186 -45.81 7.87 -20.18
N PRO A 187 -45.04 8.79 -20.81
CA PRO A 187 -45.49 10.16 -21.08
C PRO A 187 -46.60 10.27 -22.12
#